data_AF-A0A382FK19-F1
#
_entry.id   AF-A0A382FK19-F1
#
_cell.length_a   1.000
_cell.length_b   1.000
_cell.length_c   1.000
_cell.angle_alpha   90.00
_cell.angle_beta   90.00
_cell.angle_gamma   90.00
#
_symmetry.space_group_name_H-M   'P 1'
#
loop_
_entity.id
_entity.type
_entity.pdbx_description
1 polymer ?
#
loop_
_entity_poly.entity_id
_entity_poly.type
_entity_poly.pdbx_seq_one_letter_code
_entity_poly.pdbx_strand_id
1 'polypeptide(L)'
;VPADYLVRRIAVFFFIVWAGATINFFMPRMAPVNPIRERLLQALSFGGAGKTDMEAVVATYEARFGLDQPLWKQYVRYLGDVAQLDFGVSIAYFPSKASDIILRALPWTLGLLT
;
A
#
# COMPACT_ATOMS: atom_id res chain seq x y z
N VAL A 1 -12.28 -19.61 -28.61
CA VAL A 1 -11.81 -18.23 -28.33
C VAL A 1 -10.52 -18.03 -29.11
N PRO A 2 -10.41 -17.04 -30.01
CA PRO A 2 -9.19 -16.83 -30.78
C PRO A 2 -8.02 -16.44 -29.86
N ALA A 3 -6.81 -16.92 -30.15
CA ALA A 3 -5.61 -16.66 -29.34
C ALA A 3 -5.32 -15.15 -29.21
N ASP A 4 -5.59 -14.39 -30.26
CA ASP A 4 -5.49 -12.93 -30.30
C ASP A 4 -6.35 -12.24 -29.21
N TYR A 5 -7.59 -12.71 -29.03
CA TYR A 5 -8.48 -12.19 -27.99
C TYR A 5 -7.95 -12.47 -26.58
N LEU A 6 -7.39 -13.66 -26.35
CA LEU A 6 -6.84 -14.03 -25.05
C LEU A 6 -5.58 -13.20 -24.72
N VAL A 7 -4.67 -13.03 -25.68
CA VAL A 7 -3.47 -12.19 -25.54
C VAL A 7 -3.84 -10.74 -25.28
N ARG A 8 -4.77 -10.18 -26.07
CA ARG A 8 -5.25 -8.80 -25.86
C ARG A 8 -5.87 -8.62 -24.48
N ARG A 9 -6.67 -9.58 -24.02
CA ARG A 9 -7.34 -9.49 -22.71
C ARG A 9 -6.35 -9.57 -21.55
N ILE A 10 -5.36 -10.47 -21.64
CA ILE A 10 -4.29 -10.58 -20.64
C ILE A 10 -3.45 -9.30 -20.63
N ALA A 11 -3.06 -8.78 -21.79
CA ALA A 11 -2.29 -7.54 -21.89
C ALA A 11 -3.04 -6.34 -21.29
N VAL A 12 -4.33 -6.19 -21.60
CA VAL A 12 -5.17 -5.13 -21.01
C VAL A 12 -5.30 -5.30 -19.50
N PHE A 13 -5.47 -6.52 -19.01
CA PHE A 13 -5.53 -6.79 -17.57
C PHE A 13 -4.24 -6.33 -16.86
N PHE A 14 -3.08 -6.76 -17.34
CA PHE A 14 -1.79 -6.34 -16.76
C PHE A 14 -1.58 -4.83 -16.87
N PHE A 15 -1.97 -4.22 -17.99
CA PHE A 15 -1.90 -2.77 -18.17
C PHE A 15 -2.76 -2.02 -17.14
N ILE A 16 -4.00 -2.47 -16.90
CA ILE A 16 -4.89 -1.86 -15.91
C ILE A 16 -4.30 -1.99 -14.50
N VAL A 17 -3.81 -3.18 -14.13
CA VAL A 17 -3.17 -3.41 -12.83
C VAL A 17 -1.94 -2.53 -12.66
N TRP A 18 -1.08 -2.47 -13.67
CA TRP A 18 0.12 -1.63 -13.66
C TRP A 18 -0.22 -0.14 -13.59
N ALA A 19 -1.22 0.34 -14.34
CA ALA A 19 -1.68 1.72 -14.30
C ALA A 19 -2.24 2.07 -12.92
N GLY A 20 -3.08 1.21 -12.35
CA GLY A 20 -3.62 1.38 -10.99
C GLY A 20 -2.54 1.39 -9.92
N ALA A 21 -1.57 0.47 -9.98
CA ALA A 21 -0.43 0.43 -9.09
C ALA A 21 0.43 1.70 -9.21
N THR A 22 0.65 2.18 -10.43
CA THR A 22 1.40 3.42 -10.69
C THR A 22 0.68 4.62 -10.09
N ILE A 23 -0.65 4.71 -10.27
CA ILE A 23 -1.46 5.75 -9.65
C ILE A 23 -1.37 5.66 -8.12
N ASN A 24 -1.49 4.47 -7.52
CA ASN A 24 -1.37 4.28 -6.08
C ASN A 24 0.02 4.69 -5.54
N PHE A 25 1.07 4.54 -6.35
CA PHE A 25 2.42 4.98 -5.98
C PHE A 25 2.55 6.52 -6.00
N PHE A 26 2.06 7.17 -7.05
CA PHE A 26 2.22 8.61 -7.26
C PHE A 26 1.20 9.46 -6.52
N MET A 27 -0.06 9.02 -6.40
CA MET A 27 -1.16 9.76 -5.77
C MET A 27 -0.81 10.27 -4.36
N PRO A 28 -0.34 9.43 -3.41
CA PRO A 28 0.04 9.90 -2.07
C PRO A 28 1.34 10.73 -2.07
N ARG A 29 2.20 10.59 -3.08
CA ARG A 29 3.46 11.35 -3.20
C ARG A 29 3.27 12.74 -3.80
N MET A 30 2.19 12.94 -4.57
CA MET A 30 1.79 14.24 -5.11
C MET A 30 0.92 15.03 -4.12
N ALA A 31 0.26 14.33 -3.19
CA ALA A 31 -0.46 14.99 -2.11
C ALA A 31 0.56 15.78 -1.25
N PRO A 32 0.33 17.09 -1.00
CA PRO A 32 1.20 17.88 -0.12
C PRO A 32 1.11 17.45 1.35
N VAL A 33 0.17 16.57 1.67
CA VAL A 33 -0.11 16.07 3.01
C VAL A 33 0.71 14.80 3.23
N ASN A 34 1.68 14.87 4.15
CA ASN A 34 2.37 13.69 4.60
C ASN A 34 1.37 12.85 5.44
N PRO A 35 0.98 11.63 5.04
CA PRO A 35 -0.05 10.83 5.72
C PRO A 35 0.32 10.52 7.18
N ILE A 36 1.60 10.58 7.50
CA ILE A 36 2.13 10.52 8.88
C ILE A 36 1.64 11.71 9.71
N ARG A 37 1.62 12.92 9.14
CA ARG A 37 1.18 14.14 9.82
C ARG A 37 -0.31 14.10 10.13
N GLU A 38 -1.14 13.58 9.24
CA GLU A 38 -2.58 13.38 9.52
C GLU A 38 -2.80 12.37 10.63
N ARG A 39 -2.06 11.26 10.62
CA ARG A 39 -2.15 10.26 11.69
C ARG A 39 -1.60 10.78 13.00
N LEU A 40 -0.58 11.63 12.98
CA LEU A 40 -0.10 12.36 14.15
C LEU A 40 -1.20 13.29 14.69
N LEU A 41 -1.87 14.05 13.82
CA LEU A 41 -3.00 14.91 14.22
C LEU A 41 -4.17 14.08 14.79
N GLN A 42 -4.46 12.93 14.19
CA GLN A 42 -5.48 12.01 14.68
C GLN A 42 -5.10 11.38 16.02
N ALA A 43 -3.85 10.91 16.18
CA ALA A 43 -3.32 10.34 17.42
C ALA A 43 -3.27 11.36 18.57
N LEU A 44 -2.93 12.62 18.27
CA LEU A 44 -2.99 13.72 19.23
C LEU A 44 -4.42 14.02 19.67
N SER A 45 -5.41 13.78 18.79
CA SER A 45 -6.83 13.99 19.07
C SER A 45 -7.42 12.90 19.99
N PHE A 46 -6.84 11.69 20.03
CA PHE A 46 -7.30 10.57 20.87
C PHE A 46 -6.60 10.47 22.23
N GLY A 47 -5.81 11.47 22.65
CA GLY A 47 -5.29 11.55 24.01
C GLY A 47 -4.22 10.51 24.35
N GLY A 48 -2.99 10.75 23.90
CA GLY A 48 -1.79 10.26 24.60
C GLY A 48 -1.26 8.86 24.27
N ALA A 49 -2.02 7.98 23.61
CA ALA A 49 -1.54 6.62 23.29
C ALA A 49 -0.65 6.54 22.04
N GLY A 50 -0.65 7.56 21.16
CA GLY A 50 -0.05 7.47 19.83
C GLY A 50 1.26 8.22 19.62
N LYS A 51 2.10 8.41 20.64
CA LYS A 51 3.45 9.01 20.46
C LYS A 51 4.55 7.96 20.25
N THR A 52 4.55 6.88 21.04
CA THR A 52 5.60 5.84 21.01
C THR A 52 5.53 4.96 19.76
N ASP A 53 4.32 4.59 19.33
CA ASP A 53 4.14 3.85 18.07
C ASP A 53 4.40 4.72 16.84
N MET A 54 4.26 6.06 16.96
CA MET A 54 4.41 6.99 15.85
C MET A 54 5.87 7.15 15.41
N GLU A 55 6.81 7.31 16.34
CA GLU A 55 8.25 7.37 15.99
C GLU A 55 8.71 6.06 15.34
N ALA A 56 8.23 4.92 15.84
CA ALA A 56 8.49 3.62 15.23
C ALA A 56 7.85 3.50 13.83
N VAL A 57 6.62 4.01 13.64
CA VAL A 57 5.97 4.10 12.31
C VAL A 57 6.79 4.98 11.38
N VAL A 58 7.18 6.19 11.79
CA VAL A 58 7.96 7.13 10.97
C VAL A 58 9.32 6.53 10.61
N ALA A 59 10.07 6.02 11.59
CA ALA A 59 11.38 5.41 11.35
C ALA A 59 11.28 4.16 10.46
N THR A 60 10.24 3.33 10.67
CA THR A 60 10.00 2.15 9.81
C THR A 60 9.56 2.58 8.40
N TYR A 61 8.77 3.65 8.28
CA TYR A 61 8.36 4.21 7.00
C TYR A 61 9.54 4.83 6.27
N GLU A 62 10.37 5.64 6.92
CA GLU A 62 11.57 6.24 6.34
C GLU A 62 12.57 5.14 5.89
N ALA A 63 12.80 4.12 6.73
CA ALA A 63 13.67 3.00 6.40
C ALA A 63 13.11 2.10 5.27
N ARG A 64 11.81 1.80 5.25
CA ARG A 64 11.19 0.93 4.22
C ARG A 64 10.93 1.65 2.91
N PHE A 65 10.35 2.84 2.96
CA PHE A 65 10.12 3.64 1.74
C PHE A 65 11.43 4.15 1.17
N GLY A 66 12.50 4.18 1.95
CA GLY A 66 13.83 4.56 1.50
C GLY A 66 13.76 5.93 0.85
N LEU A 67 13.24 6.92 1.57
CA LEU A 67 13.14 8.30 1.08
C LEU A 67 14.50 8.87 0.67
N ASP A 68 15.60 8.26 1.14
CA ASP A 68 16.98 8.52 0.71
C ASP A 68 17.34 7.98 -0.69
N GLN A 69 16.49 7.14 -1.30
CA GLN A 69 16.74 6.55 -2.61
C GLN A 69 16.01 7.31 -3.73
N PRO A 70 16.62 7.38 -4.93
CA PRO A 70 15.98 8.03 -6.08
C PRO A 70 14.64 7.37 -6.42
N LEU A 71 13.65 8.20 -6.81
CA LEU A 71 12.25 7.81 -7.01
C LEU A 71 12.05 6.57 -7.88
N TRP A 72 12.89 6.37 -8.90
CA TRP A 72 12.80 5.20 -9.78
C TRP A 72 13.11 3.88 -9.03
N LYS A 73 14.03 3.87 -8.07
CA LYS A 73 14.32 2.69 -7.25
C LYS A 73 13.15 2.36 -6.34
N GLN A 74 12.52 3.38 -5.75
CA GLN A 74 11.32 3.21 -4.94
C GLN A 74 10.17 2.60 -5.75
N TYR A 75 10.00 3.06 -7.00
CA TYR A 75 8.97 2.55 -7.89
C TYR A 75 9.20 1.09 -8.31
N VAL A 76 10.43 0.73 -8.70
CA VAL A 76 10.76 -0.65 -9.09
C VAL A 76 10.60 -1.60 -7.91
N ARG A 77 11.03 -1.20 -6.70
CA ARG A 77 10.83 -2.00 -5.48
C ARG A 77 9.34 -2.18 -5.20
N TYR A 78 8.56 -1.10 -5.24
CA TYR A 78 7.12 -1.14 -5.05
C TYR A 78 6.42 -2.09 -6.03
N LEU A 79 6.78 -2.04 -7.32
CA LEU A 79 6.23 -2.98 -8.30
C LEU A 79 6.60 -4.44 -7.99
N GLY A 80 7.83 -4.68 -7.51
CA GLY A 80 8.27 -6.01 -7.05
C GLY A 80 7.46 -6.53 -5.86
N ASP A 81 7.21 -5.66 -4.88
CA ASP A 81 6.40 -5.99 -3.70
C ASP A 81 4.94 -6.29 -4.08
N VAL A 82 4.35 -5.45 -4.94
CA VAL A 82 2.98 -5.65 -5.47
C VAL A 82 2.87 -6.97 -6.26
N ALA A 83 3.89 -7.33 -7.05
CA ALA A 83 3.91 -8.60 -7.77
C ALA A 83 3.95 -9.82 -6.82
N GLN A 84 4.47 -9.66 -5.60
CA GLN A 84 4.47 -10.68 -4.54
C GLN A 84 3.25 -10.58 -3.63
N LEU A 85 2.29 -9.69 -3.94
CA LEU A 85 1.12 -9.36 -3.10
C LEU A 85 1.50 -8.80 -1.72
N ASP A 86 2.71 -8.25 -1.56
CA ASP A 86 3.10 -7.49 -0.37
C ASP A 86 2.74 -6.02 -0.59
N PHE A 87 1.66 -5.58 0.06
CA PHE A 87 1.19 -4.20 0.02
C PHE A 87 1.83 -3.32 1.12
N GLY A 88 2.79 -3.86 1.87
CA GLY A 88 3.45 -3.17 2.97
C GLY A 88 2.65 -3.18 4.27
N VAL A 89 3.06 -2.31 5.18
CA VAL A 89 2.48 -2.20 6.53
C VAL A 89 1.24 -1.33 6.48
N SER A 90 0.21 -1.70 7.25
CA SER A 90 -0.95 -0.85 7.40
C SER A 90 -0.63 0.34 8.31
N ILE A 91 -0.83 1.55 7.80
CA ILE A 91 -0.74 2.78 8.61
C ILE A 91 -1.81 2.77 9.72
N ALA A 92 -2.98 2.17 9.45
CA ALA A 92 -4.08 2.13 10.40
C ALA A 92 -3.91 1.07 11.51
N TYR A 93 -3.16 0.01 11.22
CA TYR A 93 -3.01 -1.17 12.09
C TYR A 93 -1.55 -1.57 12.25
N PHE A 94 -0.65 -0.59 12.37
CA PHE A 94 0.77 -0.85 12.54
C PHE A 94 1.03 -1.73 13.78
N PRO A 95 1.96 -2.71 13.75
CA PRO A 95 2.88 -3.07 12.65
C PRO A 95 2.36 -4.15 11.70
N SER A 96 1.04 -4.38 11.63
CA SER A 96 0.48 -5.48 10.82
C SER A 96 0.61 -5.21 9.31
N LYS A 97 0.96 -6.24 8.53
CA LYS A 97 0.96 -6.14 7.06
C LYS A 97 -0.46 -6.03 6.52
N ALA A 98 -0.65 -5.22 5.49
CA ALA A 98 -1.94 -5.08 4.82
C ALA A 98 -2.41 -6.41 4.20
N SER A 99 -1.48 -7.20 3.66
CA SER A 99 -1.76 -8.55 3.15
C SER A 99 -2.42 -9.46 4.20
N ASP A 100 -1.93 -9.43 5.43
CA ASP A 100 -2.42 -10.28 6.51
C ASP A 100 -3.83 -9.86 6.94
N ILE A 101 -4.10 -8.55 6.94
CA ILE A 101 -5.43 -8.00 7.23
C ILE A 101 -6.43 -8.44 6.15
N ILE A 102 -6.04 -8.35 4.88
CA ILE A 102 -6.87 -8.79 3.75
C ILE A 102 -7.16 -10.29 3.85
N LEU A 103 -6.14 -11.11 4.12
CA LEU A 103 -6.29 -12.55 4.28
C LEU A 103 -7.21 -12.94 5.43
N ARG A 104 -7.18 -12.19 6.54
CA ARG A 104 -8.09 -12.40 7.68
C ARG A 104 -9.53 -12.00 7.37
N ALA A 105 -9.73 -10.98 6.54
CA ALA A 105 -11.06 -10.51 6.16
C ALA A 105 -11.71 -11.37 5.05
N LEU A 106 -10.90 -12.00 4.19
CA LEU A 106 -11.34 -12.78 3.03
C LEU A 106 -12.44 -13.81 3.33
N PRO A 107 -12.33 -14.68 4.35
CA PRO A 107 -13.36 -15.68 4.65
C PRO A 107 -14.72 -15.06 4.95
N TRP A 108 -14.74 -13.94 5.67
CA TRP A 108 -15.96 -13.23 6.02
C TRP A 108 -16.59 -12.54 4.82
N THR A 109 -15.77 -11.95 3.94
CA THR A 109 -16.27 -11.34 2.70
C THR A 109 -16.89 -12.39 1.78
N LEU A 110 -16.26 -13.57 1.67
CA LEU A 110 -16.81 -14.69 0.89
C LEU A 110 -18.09 -15.24 1.52
N GLY A 111 -18.12 -15.42 2.84
CA GLY A 111 -19.30 -15.92 3.56
C GLY A 111 -20.50 -14.97 3.55
N LEU A 112 -20.31 -13.67 3.32
CA LEU A 112 -21.39 -12.68 3.15
C LEU A 112 -21.91 -12.60 1.71
N LEU A 113 -21.10 -13.02 0.73
CA LEU A 113 -21.44 -13.03 -0.70
C LEU A 113 -22.16 -14.31 -1.12
N THR A 114 -22.10 -15.35 -0.30
CA THR A 114 -22.85 -16.61 -0.42
C THR A 114 -24.15 -16.55 0.38
#